data_AF-A0A7J5DYH3-F1
#
_entry.id   AF-A0A7J5DYH3-F1
#
_cell.length_a   1.000
_cell.length_b   1.000
_cell.length_c   1.000
_cell.angle_alpha   90.00
_cell.angle_beta   90.00
_cell.angle_gamma   90.00
#
_symmetry.space_group_name_H-M   'P 1'
#
loop_
_entity.id
_entity.type
_entity.pdbx_description
1 polymer ?
#
loop_
_entity_poly.entity_id
_entity_poly.type
_entity_poly.pdbx_seq_one_letter_code
_entity_poly.pdbx_strand_id
1 'polypeptide(L)'
;MTVKGTEVGPNAQELSAAPGESITIDFDTDRAGQLHVHSKPEQYVDFPAGTSSKKLVIETPGTVEIEEHDSEAVVAVVTVK
;
A
#
# COMPACT_ATOMS: atom_id res chain seq x y z
N MET A 1 0.74 -1.91 -7.55
CA MET A 1 -0.64 -2.22 -7.16
C MET A 1 -1.55 -2.07 -8.37
N THR A 2 -2.48 -3.00 -8.55
CA THR A 2 -3.48 -2.98 -9.62
C THR A 2 -4.87 -3.14 -9.04
N VAL A 3 -5.84 -2.45 -9.65
CA VAL A 3 -7.28 -2.71 -9.45
C VAL A 3 -7.87 -2.83 -10.85
N LYS A 4 -8.44 -4.00 -11.18
CA LYS A 4 -9.08 -4.29 -12.46
C LYS A 4 -10.40 -5.00 -12.20
N GLY A 5 -11.51 -4.27 -12.26
CA GLY A 5 -12.83 -4.71 -11.85
C GLY A 5 -12.82 -5.07 -10.36
N THR A 6 -13.03 -6.34 -10.06
CA THR A 6 -13.01 -6.88 -8.69
C THR A 6 -11.66 -7.47 -8.29
N GLU A 7 -10.70 -7.54 -9.21
CA GLU A 7 -9.37 -8.08 -8.91
C GLU A 7 -8.46 -6.98 -8.36
N VAL A 8 -7.90 -7.24 -7.17
CA VAL A 8 -6.94 -6.36 -6.49
C VAL A 8 -5.62 -7.10 -6.32
N GLY A 9 -4.52 -6.43 -6.65
CA GLY A 9 -3.19 -7.01 -6.60
C GLY A 9 -2.10 -5.99 -6.24
N PRO A 10 -0.92 -6.45 -5.82
CA PRO A 10 -0.55 -7.85 -5.57
C PRO A 10 -1.29 -8.44 -4.36
N ASN A 11 -1.19 -9.76 -4.13
CA ASN A 11 -1.78 -10.42 -2.95
C ASN A 11 -0.69 -10.56 -1.87
N ALA A 12 -0.79 -9.76 -0.81
CA ALA A 12 0.09 -9.77 0.36
C ALA A 12 1.59 -9.89 0.02
N GLN A 13 2.07 -9.04 -0.90
CA GLN A 13 3.49 -9.04 -1.27
C GLN A 13 4.37 -8.70 -0.06
N GLU A 14 5.30 -9.59 0.29
CA GLU A 14 6.24 -9.36 1.38
C GLU A 14 7.39 -8.42 0.95
N LEU A 15 7.66 -7.43 1.79
CA LEU A 15 8.71 -6.44 1.61
C LEU A 15 9.46 -6.20 2.93
N SER A 16 10.68 -5.66 2.83
CA SER A 16 11.45 -5.19 3.98
C SER A 16 11.95 -3.79 3.72
N ALA A 17 11.95 -2.95 4.75
CA ALA A 17 12.44 -1.58 4.68
C ALA A 17 13.09 -1.19 6.02
N ALA A 18 14.05 -0.27 6.00
CA ALA A 18 14.54 0.39 7.21
C ALA A 18 13.52 1.43 7.71
N PRO A 19 13.51 1.77 9.02
CA PRO A 19 12.78 2.93 9.52
C PRO A 19 13.12 4.20 8.73
N GLY A 20 12.10 4.89 8.23
CA GLY A 20 12.27 6.11 7.44
C GLY A 20 12.65 5.88 5.96
N GLU A 21 12.81 4.63 5.53
CA GLU A 21 13.04 4.30 4.13
C GLU A 21 11.78 4.55 3.29
N SER A 22 11.95 5.20 2.14
CA SER A 22 10.85 5.49 1.23
C SER A 22 10.53 4.27 0.37
N ILE A 23 9.29 3.81 0.47
CA ILE A 23 8.70 2.77 -0.38
C ILE A 23 7.91 3.45 -1.49
N THR A 24 8.16 3.08 -2.74
CA THR A 24 7.36 3.56 -3.88
C THR A 24 6.21 2.60 -4.14
N ILE A 25 5.01 3.15 -4.25
CA ILE A 25 3.81 2.42 -4.66
C ILE A 25 3.42 2.93 -6.04
N ASP A 26 3.57 2.07 -7.04
CA ASP A 26 3.08 2.33 -8.39
C ASP A 26 1.67 1.77 -8.54
N PHE A 27 0.76 2.59 -9.05
CA PHE A 27 -0.64 2.26 -9.26
C PHE A 27 -0.92 2.10 -10.75
N ASP A 28 -1.66 1.06 -11.11
CA ASP A 28 -2.32 0.90 -12.40
C ASP A 28 -3.74 0.38 -12.15
N THR A 29 -4.68 1.31 -11.98
CA THR A 29 -6.02 1.04 -11.46
C THR A 29 -7.08 1.51 -12.46
N ASP A 30 -8.23 0.86 -12.50
CA ASP A 30 -9.36 1.28 -13.34
C ASP A 30 -10.36 2.20 -12.62
N ARG A 31 -10.19 2.37 -11.30
CA ARG A 31 -10.97 3.26 -10.43
C ARG A 31 -10.07 3.98 -9.43
N ALA A 32 -10.55 5.12 -8.92
CA ALA A 32 -9.94 5.75 -7.76
C ALA A 32 -10.22 4.92 -6.49
N GLY A 33 -9.36 5.07 -5.49
CA GLY A 33 -9.48 4.38 -4.22
C GLY A 33 -8.47 4.88 -3.19
N GLN A 34 -8.35 4.15 -2.09
CA GLN A 34 -7.47 4.48 -0.99
C GLN A 34 -6.77 3.22 -0.47
N LEU A 35 -5.50 3.34 -0.11
CA LEU A 35 -4.81 2.34 0.70
C LEU A 35 -4.85 2.73 2.17
N HIS A 36 -5.17 1.77 3.03
CA HIS A 36 -4.98 1.84 4.47
C HIS A 36 -3.62 1.24 4.84
N VAL A 37 -2.80 2.01 5.55
CA VAL A 37 -1.50 1.55 6.05
C VAL A 37 -1.61 1.42 7.56
N HIS A 38 -1.65 0.16 8.04
CA HIS A 38 -1.81 -0.19 9.45
C HIS A 38 -0.50 0.00 10.25
N SER A 39 0.11 1.18 10.09
CA SER A 39 1.33 1.61 10.78
C SER A 39 1.01 2.48 11.99
N LYS A 40 2.05 2.94 12.70
CA LYS A 40 1.92 3.93 13.79
C LYS A 40 2.75 5.16 13.46
N PRO A 41 2.13 6.35 13.26
CA PRO A 41 0.68 6.56 13.15
C PRO A 41 0.07 5.85 11.93
N GLU A 42 -1.25 5.67 11.91
CA GLU A 42 -1.96 5.20 10.71
C GLU A 42 -1.77 6.20 9.56
N GLN A 43 -1.71 5.68 8.33
CA GLN A 43 -1.60 6.50 7.13
C GLN A 43 -2.61 6.04 6.09
N TYR A 44 -3.09 6.99 5.28
CA TYR A 44 -4.04 6.76 4.22
C TYR A 44 -3.46 7.31 2.91
N VAL A 45 -3.48 6.51 1.84
CA VAL A 45 -2.88 6.89 0.55
C VAL A 45 -3.94 6.85 -0.54
N ASP A 46 -4.43 8.02 -0.93
CA ASP A 46 -5.36 8.15 -2.06
C ASP A 46 -4.64 7.93 -3.39
N PHE A 47 -5.31 7.23 -4.31
CA PHE A 47 -4.87 7.06 -5.69
C PHE A 47 -6.00 7.32 -6.69
N PRO A 48 -5.71 7.98 -7.83
CA PRO A 48 -6.67 8.15 -8.92
C PRO A 48 -6.77 6.87 -9.76
N ALA A 49 -7.84 6.78 -10.55
CA ALA A 49 -7.90 5.86 -11.68
C ALA A 49 -6.76 6.16 -12.70
N GLY A 50 -6.32 5.13 -13.41
CA GLY A 50 -5.19 5.17 -14.33
C GLY A 50 -3.87 4.88 -13.63
N THR A 51 -2.79 5.42 -14.19
CA THR A 51 -1.44 5.21 -13.67
C THR A 51 -1.00 6.38 -12.79
N SER A 52 -0.43 6.07 -11.63
CA SER A 52 0.15 7.07 -10.72
C SER A 52 1.22 6.44 -9.82
N SER A 53 1.97 7.26 -9.09
CA SER A 53 2.97 6.78 -8.14
C SER A 53 2.94 7.61 -6.87
N LYS A 54 3.11 6.97 -5.71
CA LYS A 54 3.19 7.61 -4.39
C LYS A 54 4.37 7.08 -3.61
N LYS A 55 4.89 7.92 -2.72
CA LYS A 55 5.89 7.53 -1.73
C LYS A 55 5.21 7.31 -0.38
N LEU A 56 5.55 6.20 0.26
CA LEU A 56 5.16 5.86 1.62
C LEU A 56 6.42 5.77 2.47
N VAL A 57 6.36 6.29 3.70
CA VAL A 57 7.44 6.17 4.69
C VAL A 57 6.85 5.61 5.97
N ILE A 58 7.52 4.61 6.54
CA ILE A 58 7.12 4.01 7.81
C ILE A 58 8.29 4.13 8.79
N GLU A 59 8.06 4.82 9.90
CA GLU A 59 9.09 5.12 10.91
C GLU A 59 9.14 4.08 12.02
N THR A 60 7.99 3.51 12.38
CA THR A 60 7.89 2.60 13.52
C THR A 60 8.27 1.18 13.09
N PRO A 61 9.30 0.55 13.71
CA PRO A 61 9.63 -0.85 13.45
C PRO A 61 8.46 -1.80 13.75
N GLY A 62 8.38 -2.89 12.99
CA GLY A 62 7.32 -3.89 13.11
C GLY A 62 6.81 -4.38 11.77
N THR A 63 5.77 -5.20 11.81
CA THR A 63 5.06 -5.68 10.62
C THR A 63 3.89 -4.75 10.34
N VAL A 64 3.81 -4.24 9.12
CA VAL A 64 2.77 -3.31 8.67
C VAL A 64 2.06 -3.90 7.46
N GLU A 65 0.74 -3.98 7.54
CA GLU A 65 -0.11 -4.33 6.41
C GLU A 65 -0.50 -3.07 5.62
N ILE A 66 -0.49 -3.19 4.30
CA ILE A 66 -1.02 -2.21 3.37
C ILE A 66 -2.22 -2.85 2.69
N GLU A 67 -3.40 -2.29 2.92
CA GLU A 67 -4.70 -2.81 2.50
C GLU A 67 -5.37 -1.86 1.50
N GLU A 68 -6.04 -2.40 0.48
CA GLU A 68 -6.93 -1.61 -0.37
C GLU A 68 -8.31 -1.51 0.30
N HIS A 69 -8.73 -0.28 0.59
CA HIS A 69 -9.87 0.02 1.48
C HIS A 69 -11.17 -0.68 1.07
N ASP A 70 -11.56 -0.60 -0.20
CA ASP A 70 -12.91 -1.04 -0.61
C ASP A 70 -13.03 -2.57 -0.71
N SER A 71 -11.93 -3.26 -1.02
CA SER A 71 -11.89 -4.73 -1.13
C SER A 71 -11.39 -5.43 0.13
N GLU A 72 -10.85 -4.68 1.09
CA GLU A 72 -10.15 -5.19 2.28
C GLU A 72 -8.96 -6.11 1.93
N ALA A 73 -8.48 -6.04 0.67
CA ALA A 73 -7.40 -6.89 0.21
C ALA A 73 -6.06 -6.34 0.69
N VAL A 74 -5.32 -7.14 1.47
CA VAL A 74 -3.94 -6.83 1.83
C VAL A 74 -3.06 -6.97 0.59
N VAL A 75 -2.54 -5.85 0.09
CA VAL A 75 -1.70 -5.83 -1.10
C VAL A 75 -0.23 -6.05 -0.79
N ALA A 76 0.22 -5.63 0.39
CA ALA A 76 1.59 -5.82 0.83
C ALA A 76 1.70 -5.96 2.35
N VAL A 77 2.73 -6.69 2.78
CA VAL A 77 3.16 -6.79 4.17
C VAL A 77 4.60 -6.33 4.25
N VAL A 78 4.84 -5.23 4.96
CA VAL A 78 6.16 -4.62 5.10
C VAL A 78 6.71 -4.93 6.48
N THR A 79 7.87 -5.59 6.53
CA THR A 79 8.65 -5.72 7.76
C THR A 79 9.62 -4.54 7.86
N VAL A 80 9.41 -3.66 8.83
CA VAL A 80 10.28 -2.53 9.12
C VAL A 80 11.30 -2.92 10.19
N LYS A 81 12.59 -2.95 9.83
CA LYS A 81 13.68 -3.45 10.70
C LYS A 81 15.02 -2.78 10.44
#